data_AF-A0A965VWW7-F1
#
_entry.id   AF-A0A965VWW7-F1
#
_cell.length_a   1.000
_cell.length_b   1.000
_cell.length_c   1.000
_cell.angle_alpha   90.00
_cell.angle_beta   90.00
_cell.angle_gamma   90.00
#
_symmetry.space_group_name_H-M   'P 1'
#
loop_
_entity.id
_entity.type
_entity.pdbx_description
1 polymer ?
#
loop_
_entity_poly.entity_id
_entity_poly.type
_entity_poly.pdbx_seq_one_letter_code
_entity_poly.pdbx_strand_id
1 'polypeptide(L)' 'VVGDVLWRLKDSGAILSRMAGSGATCFGIFHSAHEATTAAHTLKNHFAKGWVVVAKN' A
#
# COMPACT_ATOMS: atom_id res chain seq x y z
N VAL A 1 -4.63 -12.60 2.69
CA VAL A 1 -4.93 -11.22 2.27
C VAL A 1 -3.96 -10.21 2.87
N VAL A 2 -3.89 -10.03 4.20
CA VAL A 2 -2.96 -9.06 4.82
C VAL A 2 -1.50 -9.24 4.38
N GLY A 3 -0.96 -10.46 4.47
CA GLY A 3 0.42 -10.74 4.04
C GLY A 3 0.70 -10.42 2.56
N ASP A 4 -0.29 -10.61 1.69
CA ASP A 4 -0.18 -10.29 0.26
C ASP A 4 -0.17 -8.77 0.03
N VAL A 5 -1.02 -8.02 0.75
CA VAL A 5 -1.00 -6.55 0.70
C VAL A 5 0.34 -6.00 1.19
N LEU A 6 0.88 -6.53 2.29
CA LEU A 6 2.19 -6.11 2.82
C LEU A 6 3.33 -6.42 1.86
N TRP A 7 3.29 -7.61 1.25
CA TRP A 7 4.28 -7.98 0.24
C TRP A 7 4.20 -7.06 -0.98
N ARG A 8 3.01 -6.79 -1.51
CA ARG A 8 2.78 -5.88 -2.65
C ARG A 8 3.23 -4.45 -2.37
N LEU A 9 2.99 -3.94 -1.16
CA LEU A 9 3.47 -2.62 -0.75
C LEU A 9 5.01 -2.57 -0.77
N LYS A 10 5.68 -3.58 -0.22
CA LYS A 10 7.14 -3.68 -0.24
C LYS A 10 7.69 -3.83 -1.67
N ASP A 11 7.08 -4.70 -2.48
CA ASP A 11 7.43 -4.92 -3.88
C ASP A 11 7.26 -3.66 -4.75
N SER A 12 6.28 -2.82 -4.40
CA SER A 12 6.07 -1.51 -5.04
C SER A 12 7.03 -0.41 -4.57
N GLY A 13 8.02 -0.73 -3.72
CA GLY A 13 9.04 0.21 -3.27
C GLY A 13 8.80 0.85 -1.89
N ALA A 14 7.87 0.33 -1.08
CA ALA A 14 7.67 0.86 0.27
C ALA A 14 8.90 0.61 1.15
N ILE A 15 9.42 1.67 1.77
CA ILE A 15 10.53 1.64 2.74
C ILE A 15 10.11 0.93 4.03
N LEU A 16 8.82 1.06 4.37
CA LEU A 16 8.16 0.35 5.44
C LEU A 16 6.80 -0.12 4.94
N SER A 17 6.42 -1.35 5.26
CA SER A 17 5.05 -1.83 5.08
C SER A 17 4.58 -2.56 6.33
N ARG A 18 3.42 -2.20 6.86
CA ARG A 18 2.83 -2.83 8.04
C ARG A 18 1.32 -2.64 8.12
N MET A 19 0.72 -3.43 9.02
CA MET A 19 -0.67 -3.27 9.42
C MET A 19 -0.82 -2.06 10.37
N ALA A 20 -1.93 -1.35 10.23
CA ALA A 20 -2.38 -0.31 11.15
C ALA A 20 -3.32 -0.93 12.19
N GLY A 21 -2.87 -1.00 13.45
CA GLY A 21 -3.66 -1.56 14.55
C GLY A 21 -3.90 -3.07 14.45
N SER A 22 -5.08 -3.51 14.89
CA SER A 22 -5.52 -4.92 14.94
C SER A 22 -6.37 -5.36 13.74
N GLY A 23 -6.76 -4.43 12.87
CA GLY A 23 -7.60 -4.70 11.69
C GLY A 23 -6.79 -4.87 10.40
N ALA A 24 -7.46 -5.20 9.28
CA ALA A 24 -6.79 -5.55 8.02
C ALA A 24 -6.16 -4.36 7.25
N THR A 25 -6.29 -3.13 7.74
CA THR A 25 -5.74 -1.94 7.08
C THR A 25 -4.23 -2.02 7.07
N CYS A 26 -3.64 -1.97 5.88
CA CYS A 26 -2.20 -1.96 5.67
C CYS A 26 -1.78 -0.64 5.05
N PHE A 27 -0.56 -0.19 5.36
CA PHE A 27 0.01 1.00 4.73
C PHE A 27 1.48 0.80 4.39
N GLY A 28 1.93 1.56 3.40
CA GLY A 28 3.33 1.64 2.99
C GLY A 28 3.83 3.08 3.04
N ILE A 29 5.07 3.28 3.46
CA ILE A 29 5.76 4.59 3.41
C ILE A 29 6.69 4.59 2.20
N PHE A 30 6.63 5.64 1.39
CA PHE A 30 7.41 5.80 0.16
C PHE A 30 8.26 7.06 0.23
N HIS A 31 9.30 7.15 -0.60
CA HIS A 31 10.23 8.28 -0.59
C HIS A 31 9.60 9.55 -1.16
N SER A 32 8.61 9.40 -2.03
CA SER A 32 7.92 10.49 -2.69
C SER A 32 6.42 10.23 -2.87
N ALA A 33 5.64 11.31 -3.01
CA ALA A 33 4.22 11.21 -3.35
C ALA A 33 4.00 10.56 -4.73
N HIS A 34 4.96 10.71 -5.64
CA HIS A 34 4.92 10.07 -6.96
C HIS A 34 5.01 8.55 -6.83
N GLU A 35 5.97 8.03 -6.07
CA GLU A 35 6.10 6.59 -5.78
C GLU A 35 4.85 6.03 -5.10
N ALA A 36 4.32 6.73 -4.08
CA ALA A 36 3.10 6.32 -3.39
C ALA A 36 1.90 6.24 -4.33
N THR A 37 1.79 7.17 -5.29
CA THR A 37 0.72 7.20 -6.29
C THR A 37 0.86 6.05 -7.28
N THR A 38 2.07 5.79 -7.78
CA THR A 38 2.34 4.66 -8.67
C THR A 38 2.03 3.34 -7.99
N ALA A 39 2.46 3.15 -6.74
CA ALA A 39 2.14 1.97 -5.96
C ALA A 39 0.62 1.81 -5.76
N ALA A 40 -0.09 2.89 -5.45
CA ALA A 40 -1.55 2.86 -5.30
C ALA A 40 -2.26 2.42 -6.60
N HIS A 41 -1.78 2.85 -7.77
CA HIS A 41 -2.33 2.40 -9.06
C HIS A 41 -2.11 0.90 -9.28
N THR A 42 -0.90 0.41 -9.01
CA THR A 42 -0.58 -1.02 -9.08
C THR A 42 -1.47 -1.85 -8.15
N LEU A 43 -1.63 -1.41 -6.90
CA LEU A 43 -2.42 -2.12 -5.90
C LEU A 43 -3.92 -2.11 -6.23
N LYS A 44 -4.47 -1.03 -6.79
CA LYS A 44 -5.88 -1.00 -7.25
C LYS A 44 -6.17 -2.05 -8.31
N ASN A 45 -5.22 -2.28 -9.24
CA ASN A 45 -5.36 -3.31 -10.26
C ASN A 45 -5.33 -4.73 -9.68
N HIS A 46 -4.50 -4.96 -8.65
CA HIS A 46 -4.41 -6.26 -7.98
C HIS A 46 -5.56 -6.55 -7.02
N PHE A 47 -6.08 -5.51 -6.35
CA PHE A 47 -7.15 -5.62 -5.35
C PHE A 47 -8.40 -4.89 -5.84
N ALA A 48 -9.02 -5.38 -6.91
CA ALA A 48 -10.18 -4.74 -7.54
C ALA A 48 -11.39 -4.52 -6.60
N LYS A 49 -11.50 -5.31 -5.51
CA LYS A 49 -12.53 -5.15 -4.46
C LYS A 49 -12.04 -4.37 -3.24
N GLY A 50 -10.75 -4.05 -3.18
CA GLY A 50 -10.11 -3.34 -2.07
C GLY A 50 -10.18 -1.83 -2.24
N TRP A 51 -10.22 -1.11 -1.13
CA TRP A 51 -10.10 0.35 -1.12
C TRP A 51 -8.63 0.75 -0.95
N VAL A 52 -8.10 1.52 -1.89
CA VAL A 52 -6.70 1.98 -1.91
C VAL A 52 -6.66 3.48 -2.14
N VAL A 53 -5.97 4.20 -1.27
CA VAL A 53 -5.80 5.66 -1.34
C VAL A 53 -4.37 6.06 -1.03
N VAL A 54 -3.95 7.20 -1.59
CA VAL A 54 -2.71 7.87 -1.22
C VAL A 54 -3.04 8.84 -0.08
N ALA A 55 -2.41 8.67 1.07
CA ALA A 55 -2.55 9.61 2.18
C ALA A 55 -1.87 10.94 1.82
N LYS A 56 -2.48 12.06 2.20
CA LYS A 56 -1.87 13.39 2.11
C LYS A 56 -1.16 13.69 3.44
N ASN A 57 -0.01 14.35 3.37
CA ASN A 57 0.58 15.00 4.54
C ASN A 57 -0.24 16.21 4.96
#